data_AF-A0A9E5TLV3-F1
#
_entry.id   AF-A0A9E5TLV3-F1
#
_cell.length_a   1.000
_cell.length_b   1.000
_cell.length_c   1.000
_cell.angle_alpha   90.00
_cell.angle_beta   90.00
_cell.angle_gamma   90.00
#
_symmetry.space_group_name_H-M   'P 1'
#
loop_
_entity.id
_entity.type
_entity.pdbx_description
1 polymer ?
#
loop_
_entity_poly.entity_id
_entity_poly.type
_entity_poly.pdbx_seq_one_letter_code
_entity_poly.pdbx_strand_id
1 'polypeptide(L)' 'NCWVSEYTAIPELDANANAVAIESMKIELEGWERDVDTKEPDEASDVPA' A
#
# COMPACT_ATOMS: atom_id res chain seq x y z
N ASN A 1 -2.94 -0.59 17.01
CA ASN A 1 -1.47 -0.70 17.05
C ASN A 1 -0.93 -0.94 15.64
N CYS A 2 0.22 -0.38 15.28
CA CYS A 2 0.86 -0.65 13.99
C CYS A 2 2.36 -0.91 14.18
N TRP A 3 2.90 -1.84 13.40
CA TRP A 3 4.34 -2.12 13.38
C TRP A 3 4.76 -2.65 12.02
N VAL A 4 6.03 -2.41 11.67
CA VAL A 4 6.64 -3.00 10.47
C VAL A 4 6.95 -4.46 10.77
N SER A 5 6.41 -5.37 9.97
CA SER A 5 6.69 -6.80 10.09
C SER A 5 7.76 -7.28 9.11
N GLU A 6 7.85 -6.66 7.93
CA GLU A 6 8.81 -7.05 6.88
C GLU A 6 9.28 -5.78 6.13
N TYR A 7 10.56 -5.73 5.75
CA TYR A 7 11.14 -4.64 4.96
C TYR A 7 12.20 -5.17 4.01
N THR A 8 12.09 -4.82 2.73
CA THR A 8 13.05 -5.13 1.67
C THR A 8 13.51 -3.83 1.04
N ALA A 9 14.72 -3.40 1.39
CA ALA A 9 15.32 -2.15 0.92
C ALA A 9 15.88 -2.24 -0.51
N ILE A 10 16.42 -3.40 -0.90
CA ILE A 10 16.91 -3.64 -2.25
C ILE A 10 16.45 -5.05 -2.64
N PRO A 11 15.56 -5.17 -3.63
CA PRO A 11 15.16 -6.48 -4.13
C PRO A 11 16.29 -7.12 -4.94
N GLU A 12 16.14 -8.40 -5.27
CA GLU A 12 17.17 -9.10 -6.05
C GLU A 12 17.40 -8.43 -7.42
N LEU A 13 18.66 -8.13 -7.69
CA LEU A 13 19.12 -7.52 -8.93
C LEU A 13 19.74 -8.60 -9.81
N ASP A 14 18.97 -9.11 -10.76
CA ASP A 14 19.44 -10.08 -11.76
C ASP A 14 19.56 -9.42 -13.14
N ALA A 15 20.79 -9.36 -13.65
CA ALA A 15 21.11 -8.78 -14.96
C ALA A 15 20.51 -9.57 -16.15
N ASN A 16 20.07 -10.82 -15.94
CA ASN A 16 19.46 -11.65 -16.97
C ASN A 16 17.93 -11.52 -17.02
N ALA A 17 17.32 -10.88 -16.02
CA ALA A 17 15.89 -10.65 -15.94
C ALA A 17 15.56 -9.21 -16.32
N ASN A 18 14.46 -8.99 -17.04
CA ASN A 18 13.92 -7.66 -17.26
C ASN A 18 13.03 -7.28 -16.07
N ALA A 19 13.65 -6.91 -14.95
CA ALA A 19 12.98 -6.64 -13.69
C ALA A 19 13.20 -5.18 -13.24
N VAL A 20 12.17 -4.60 -12.61
CA VAL A 20 12.24 -3.28 -11.97
C VAL A 20 12.47 -3.49 -10.48
N ALA A 21 13.44 -2.78 -9.92
CA ALA A 21 13.67 -2.81 -8.48
C ALA A 21 12.58 -2.01 -7.75
N ILE A 22 11.85 -2.68 -6.86
CA ILE A 22 10.83 -2.11 -5.98
C ILE A 22 11.23 -2.38 -4.53
N GLU A 23 11.28 -1.33 -3.72
CA GLU A 23 11.40 -1.45 -2.26
C GLU A 23 10.03 -1.78 -1.67
N SER A 24 9.99 -2.73 -0.72
CA SER A 24 8.74 -3.15 -0.10
C SER A 24 8.79 -3.05 1.42
N MET A 25 7.69 -2.63 2.03
CA MET A 25 7.50 -2.60 3.47
C MET A 25 6.11 -3.14 3.80
N LYS A 26 6.05 -4.06 4.75
CA LYS A 26 4.80 -4.61 5.24
C LYS A 26 4.53 -4.11 6.65
N ILE A 27 3.31 -3.64 6.86
CA ILE A 27 2.84 -3.12 8.14
C ILE A 27 1.67 -3.98 8.58
N GLU A 28 1.76 -4.51 9.79
CA GLU A 28 0.64 -5.20 10.43
C GLU A 28 -0.12 -4.20 11.31
N LEU A 29 -1.45 -4.31 11.27
CA LEU A 29 -2.36 -3.43 11.98
C LEU A 29 -3.27 -4.25 12.88
N GLU A 30 -3.25 -3.95 14.17
CA GLU A 30 -4.13 -4.57 15.16
C GLU A 30 -5.17 -3.55 15.63
N GLY A 31 -6.44 -3.96 15.63
CA GLY A 31 -7.57 -3.11 16.04
C GLY A 31 -7.86 -2.00 15.04
N TRP A 32 -7.71 -2.26 13.74
CA TRP A 32 -8.11 -1.30 12.71
C TRP A 32 -9.64 -1.15 12.70
N GLU A 33 -10.10 0.10 12.71
CA GLU A 33 -11.51 0.46 12.62
C GLU A 33 -11.71 1.46 11.49
N ARG A 34 -12.79 1.27 10.71
CA ARG A 34 -13.17 2.21 9.66
C ARG A 34 -13.74 3.48 10.30
N ASP A 35 -13.31 4.63 9.80
CA ASP A 35 -13.92 5.91 10.16
C ASP A 35 -15.39 5.96 9.70
N VAL A 36 -16.30 6.25 10.64
CA VAL A 36 -17.75 6.32 10.40
C VAL A 36 -18.19 7.64 9.78
N ASP A 37 -17.40 8.71 9.94
CA ASP A 37 -17.71 10.03 9.37
C ASP A 37 -17.35 10.09 7.87
N THR A 38 -16.44 9.22 7.43
CA THR A 38 -16.05 9.07 6.02
C THR A 38 -17.18 8.39 5.23
N LYS A 39 -17.98 9.20 4.53
CA LYS A 39 -19.01 8.73 3.59
C LYS A 39 -18.35 8.18 2.32
N GLU A 40 -18.93 7.11 1.79
CA GLU A 40 -18.53 6.56 0.50
C GLU A 40 -18.81 7.59 -0.61
N PRO A 41 -17.84 7.85 -1.52
CA PRO A 41 -18.07 8.73 -2.64
C PRO A 41 -19.14 8.13 -3.57
N ASP A 42 -19.99 8.99 -4.14
CA ASP A 42 -20.99 8.59 -5.13
C ASP A 42 -20.28 8.28 -6.46
N GLU A 43 -20.33 7.01 -6.90
CA GLU A 43 -19.75 6.59 -8.17
C GLU A 43 -20.38 7.29 -9.39
N ALA A 44 -21.60 7.82 -9.26
CA ALA A 44 -22.26 8.58 -10.32
C ALA A 44 -21.88 10.08 -10.32
N SER A 45 -21.10 10.54 -9.35
CA SER A 45 -20.61 11.91 -9.29
C SER A 45 -19.60 12.19 -10.41
N ASP A 46 -19.67 13.39 -10.98
CA ASP A 46 -18.64 13.88 -11.88
C ASP A 46 -17.29 13.93 -11.14
N VAL A 47 -16.25 13.32 -11.73
CA VAL A 47 -14.87 13.45 -11.23
C VAL A 47 -14.34 14.79 -11.74
N PRO A 48 -13.97 15.75 -10.87
CA PRO A 48 -13.39 17.00 -11.34
C PRO A 48 -12.07 16.73 -12.07
N ALA A 49 -11.97 17.28 -13.28
CA ALA A 49 -10.80 17.19 -14.15
C ALA A 49 -9.61 18.01 -13.65
#